data_AF-A0A660YXL6-F1
#
_entry.id   AF-A0A660YXL6-F1
#
_cell.length_a   1.000
_cell.length_b   1.000
_cell.length_c   1.000
_cell.angle_alpha   90.00
_cell.angle_beta   90.00
_cell.angle_gamma   90.00
#
_symmetry.space_group_name_H-M   'P 1'
#
loop_
_entity.id
_entity.type
_entity.pdbx_description
1 polymer ?
#
loop_
_entity_poly.entity_id
_entity_poly.type
_entity_poly.pdbx_seq_one_letter_code
_entity_poly.pdbx_strand_id
1 'polypeptide(L)'
;YYNSLSIAGVDGTLNERMYNTPAENNFRGKTRTLNGVSSLSGYLVTAGGDDLIISIIFEFERGRWNTYRNIQDEIIEILAGWKEESPEGLLQQGSQENTN
;
A
#
# COMPACT_ATOMS: atom_id res chain seq x y z
N TYR A 1 16.88 -3.65 11.02
CA TYR A 1 16.25 -2.51 10.33
C TYR A 1 14.78 -2.77 10.00
N TYR A 2 14.44 -3.77 9.17
CA TYR A 2 13.04 -4.08 8.79
C TYR A 2 12.11 -4.30 10.00
N ASN A 3 12.55 -5.05 11.02
CA ASN A 3 11.80 -5.27 12.26
C ASN A 3 11.60 -4.02 13.13
N SER A 4 12.23 -2.89 12.79
CA SER A 4 12.00 -1.63 13.48
C SER A 4 10.89 -0.80 12.85
N LEU A 5 10.42 -1.16 11.66
CA LEU A 5 9.29 -0.52 10.97
C LEU A 5 8.00 -0.92 11.67
N SER A 6 7.06 0.02 11.75
CA SER A 6 5.72 -0.29 12.26
C SER A 6 4.96 -1.13 11.25
N ILE A 7 4.09 -2.00 11.74
CA ILE A 7 3.25 -2.89 10.95
C ILE A 7 1.82 -2.33 10.95
N ALA A 8 1.23 -2.20 9.76
CA ALA A 8 -0.15 -1.76 9.57
C ALA A 8 -1.14 -2.60 10.40
N GLY A 9 -1.97 -1.92 11.19
CA GLY A 9 -2.98 -2.53 12.06
C GLY A 9 -2.45 -3.17 13.35
N VAL A 10 -1.13 -3.14 13.60
CA VAL A 10 -0.51 -3.89 14.70
C VAL A 10 0.19 -3.00 15.71
N ASP A 11 1.10 -2.12 15.27
CA ASP A 11 1.96 -1.40 16.22
C ASP A 11 2.38 0.01 15.80
N GLY A 12 3.02 0.69 16.77
CA GLY A 12 3.58 2.02 16.62
C GLY A 12 2.60 3.02 16.01
N THR A 13 3.07 3.78 15.03
CA THR A 13 2.30 4.84 14.38
C THR A 13 1.28 4.33 13.35
N LEU A 14 1.26 3.02 13.09
CA LEU A 14 0.35 2.36 12.15
C LEU A 14 -0.69 1.46 12.84
N ASN A 15 -0.69 1.36 14.18
CA ASN A 15 -1.56 0.46 14.94
C ASN A 15 -3.06 0.64 14.63
N GLU A 16 -3.50 1.87 14.43
CA GLU A 16 -4.89 2.24 14.12
C GLU A 16 -5.09 2.60 12.63
N ARG A 17 -4.22 2.11 11.74
CA ARG A 17 -4.31 2.38 10.30
C ARG A 17 -4.45 1.09 9.52
N MET A 18 -5.20 1.15 8.42
CA MET A 18 -5.32 0.06 7.46
C MET A 18 -5.78 -1.26 8.14
N TYR A 19 -6.68 -1.15 9.11
CA TYR A 19 -7.28 -2.30 9.80
C TYR A 19 -8.44 -2.85 8.97
N ASN A 20 -8.58 -4.17 8.91
CA ASN A 20 -9.50 -4.91 8.02
C ASN A 20 -9.27 -4.63 6.52
N THR A 21 -8.04 -4.36 6.10
CA THR A 21 -7.72 -4.12 4.68
C THR A 21 -6.59 -5.05 4.22
N PRO A 22 -6.37 -5.20 2.89
CA PRO A 22 -5.27 -6.03 2.38
C PRO A 22 -3.87 -5.58 2.82
N ALA A 23 -3.75 -4.35 3.32
CA ALA A 23 -2.50 -3.81 3.84
C ALA A 23 -2.25 -4.19 5.31
N GLU A 24 -3.27 -4.63 6.06
CA GLU A 24 -3.14 -5.08 7.45
C GLU A 24 -2.14 -6.24 7.58
N ASN A 25 -1.25 -6.19 8.57
CA ASN A 25 -0.15 -7.17 8.76
C ASN A 25 0.83 -7.32 7.59
N ASN A 26 0.63 -6.59 6.49
CA ASN A 26 1.40 -6.68 5.26
C ASN A 26 2.29 -5.44 5.09
N PHE A 27 1.71 -4.24 5.08
CA PHE A 27 2.48 -3.01 4.95
C PHE A 27 3.34 -2.76 6.19
N ARG A 28 4.63 -2.50 5.97
CA ARG A 28 5.55 -2.08 7.03
C ARG A 28 6.21 -0.77 6.67
N GLY A 29 6.13 0.22 7.55
CA GLY A 29 6.65 1.55 7.22
C GLY A 29 6.95 2.45 8.38
N LYS A 30 7.44 3.64 8.03
CA LYS A 30 7.63 4.77 8.93
C LYS A 30 6.75 5.93 8.51
N THR A 31 6.11 6.52 9.50
CA THR A 31 5.33 7.75 9.34
C THR A 31 6.16 8.94 9.77
N ARG A 32 5.96 10.08 9.10
CA ARG A 32 6.39 11.39 9.62
C ARG A 32 5.25 12.38 9.43
N THR A 33 5.03 13.22 10.43
CA THR A 33 4.05 14.30 10.37
C THR A 33 4.69 15.56 10.94
N LEU A 34 4.66 16.63 10.17
CA LEU A 34 5.11 17.97 10.54
C LEU A 34 4.03 18.99 10.14
N ASN A 35 4.20 20.25 10.54
CA ASN A 35 3.33 21.32 10.08
C ASN A 35 3.46 21.46 8.55
N GLY A 36 2.34 21.24 7.85
CA GLY A 36 2.26 21.30 6.39
C GLY A 36 2.87 20.11 5.65
N VAL A 37 3.30 19.05 6.35
CA VAL A 37 3.89 17.86 5.70
C VAL A 37 3.40 16.57 6.34
N SER A 38 3.03 15.60 5.51
CA SER A 38 2.75 14.22 5.93
C SER A 38 3.46 13.25 4.99
N SER A 39 4.20 12.28 5.53
CA SER A 39 4.87 11.27 4.72
C SER A 39 4.75 9.86 5.30
N LEU A 40 4.77 8.88 4.41
CA LEU A 40 4.77 7.47 4.72
C LEU A 40 5.65 6.72 3.73
N SER A 41 6.64 5.99 4.23
CA SER A 41 7.53 5.19 3.39
C SER A 41 7.70 3.80 4.00
N GLY A 42 7.82 2.78 3.16
CA GLY A 42 7.81 1.40 3.62
C GLY A 42 7.86 0.36 2.51
N TYR A 43 7.53 -0.87 2.89
CA TYR A 43 7.49 -2.04 2.03
C TYR A 43 6.09 -2.66 2.06
N LEU A 44 5.68 -3.22 0.94
CA LEU A 44 4.38 -3.85 0.74
C LEU A 44 4.53 -5.04 -0.20
N VAL A 45 3.78 -6.12 0.03
CA VAL A 45 3.61 -7.19 -0.97
C VAL A 45 2.23 -7.04 -1.59
N THR A 46 2.12 -6.98 -2.92
CA THR A 46 0.84 -6.89 -3.63
C THR A 46 0.08 -8.23 -3.56
N ALA A 47 -1.24 -8.21 -3.81
CA ALA A 47 -2.02 -9.43 -3.96
C ALA A 47 -1.59 -10.29 -5.17
N GLY A 48 -0.85 -9.71 -6.12
CA GLY A 48 -0.18 -10.40 -7.22
C GLY A 48 1.13 -11.08 -6.82
N GLY A 49 1.69 -10.74 -5.66
CA GLY A 49 2.94 -11.29 -5.13
C GLY A 49 4.18 -10.42 -5.34
N ASP A 50 4.02 -9.19 -5.84
CA ASP A 50 5.14 -8.29 -6.11
C ASP A 50 5.58 -7.54 -4.86
N ASP A 51 6.90 -7.42 -4.67
CA ASP A 51 7.49 -6.58 -3.64
C ASP A 51 7.53 -5.11 -4.09
N LEU A 52 6.84 -4.23 -3.37
CA LEU A 52 6.87 -2.79 -3.60
C LEU A 52 7.65 -2.06 -2.51
N ILE A 53 8.45 -1.09 -2.94
CA ILE A 53 9.02 -0.05 -2.08
C ILE A 53 8.19 1.22 -2.28
N ILE A 54 7.57 1.69 -1.21
CA ILE A 54 6.65 2.84 -1.23
C ILE A 54 7.30 4.03 -0.54
N SER A 55 7.17 5.21 -1.14
CA SER A 55 7.48 6.48 -0.49
C SER A 55 6.50 7.56 -0.94
N ILE A 56 5.65 7.99 -0.01
CA ILE A 56 4.61 8.99 -0.23
C ILE A 56 4.93 10.21 0.61
N ILE A 57 4.97 11.38 -0.02
CA ILE A 57 5.18 12.67 0.65
C ILE A 57 4.10 13.64 0.16
N PHE A 58 3.35 14.19 1.10
CA PHE A 58 2.40 15.27 0.87
C PHE A 58 2.88 16.53 1.58
N GLU A 59 2.94 17.62 0.81
CA GLU A 59 3.14 18.99 1.29
C GLU A 59 1.84 19.77 1.09
N PHE A 60 1.45 20.58 2.08
CA PHE A 60 0.19 21.32 2.05
C PHE A 60 0.22 22.56 2.95
N GLU A 61 -0.38 23.65 2.45
CA GLU A 61 -0.49 24.91 3.20
C GLU A 61 -1.81 25.03 3.98
N ARG A 62 -2.85 24.35 3.51
CA ARG A 62 -4.20 24.35 4.10
C ARG A 62 -4.70 22.91 4.21
N GLY A 63 -5.56 22.65 5.19
CA GLY A 63 -6.09 21.31 5.46
C GLY A 63 -5.45 20.67 6.69
N ARG A 64 -6.02 19.53 7.10
CA ARG A 64 -5.57 18.80 8.29
C ARG A 64 -4.65 17.66 7.87
N TRP A 65 -3.57 17.45 8.60
CA TRP A 65 -2.61 16.36 8.32
C TRP A 65 -3.29 14.97 8.24
N ASN A 66 -4.37 14.76 9.00
CA ASN A 66 -5.19 13.53 8.94
C ASN A 66 -5.77 13.26 7.55
N THR A 67 -6.14 14.28 6.79
CA THR A 67 -6.69 14.09 5.44
C THR A 67 -5.65 13.45 4.53
N TYR A 68 -4.42 13.99 4.53
CA TYR A 68 -3.31 13.45 3.74
C TYR A 68 -2.83 12.09 4.26
N ARG A 69 -2.91 11.86 5.56
CA ARG A 69 -2.68 10.54 6.16
C ARG A 69 -3.68 9.50 5.64
N ASN A 70 -4.97 9.83 5.59
CA ASN A 70 -5.98 8.90 5.08
C ASN A 70 -5.79 8.61 3.59
N ILE A 71 -5.38 9.61 2.80
CA ILE A 71 -5.03 9.40 1.39
C ILE A 71 -3.81 8.47 1.25
N GLN A 72 -2.80 8.59 2.12
CA GLN A 72 -1.69 7.61 2.14
C GLN A 72 -2.19 6.20 2.40
N ASP A 73 -3.12 6.03 3.35
CA ASP A 73 -3.70 4.72 3.68
C ASP A 73 -4.46 4.14 2.47
N GLU A 74 -5.31 4.94 1.84
CA GLU A 74 -6.07 4.53 0.64
C GLU A 74 -5.15 4.11 -0.52
N ILE A 75 -4.08 4.87 -0.78
CA ILE A 75 -3.08 4.51 -1.80
C ILE A 75 -2.45 3.14 -1.49
N ILE A 76 -2.04 2.91 -0.24
CA ILE A 76 -1.40 1.66 0.16
C ILE A 76 -2.38 0.49 0.08
N GLU A 77 -3.64 0.69 0.49
CA GLU A 77 -4.69 -0.33 0.42
C GLU A 77 -4.98 -0.75 -1.01
N ILE A 78 -5.07 0.21 -1.94
CA ILE A 78 -5.24 -0.06 -3.37
C ILE A 78 -4.06 -0.86 -3.92
N LEU A 79 -2.82 -0.43 -3.61
CA LEU A 79 -1.62 -1.13 -4.05
C LEU A 79 -1.51 -2.54 -3.45
N ALA A 80 -1.97 -2.73 -2.20
CA ALA A 80 -1.95 -4.03 -1.53
C ALA A 80 -2.91 -5.00 -2.20
N GLY A 81 -4.06 -4.51 -2.69
CA GLY A 81 -5.02 -5.31 -3.44
C GLY A 81 -4.65 -5.56 -4.91
N TRP A 82 -3.58 -4.94 -5.42
CA TRP A 82 -3.24 -5.01 -6.83
C TRP A 82 -2.76 -6.42 -7.23
N LYS A 83 -3.27 -6.90 -8.36
CA LYS A 83 -2.78 -8.08 -9.07
C LYS A 83 -2.33 -7.62 -10.45
N GLU A 84 -1.07 -7.82 -10.79
CA GLU A 84 -0.64 -7.65 -12.17
C GLU A 84 -1.32 -8.74 -13.01
N GLU A 85 -1.99 -8.36 -14.09
CA GLU A 85 -2.41 -9.33 -15.10
C GLU A 85 -1.14 -9.76 -15.85
N SER A 86 -0.49 -10.81 -15.34
CA SER A 86 0.66 -11.39 -16.03
C SER A 86 0.27 -11.71 -17.48
N PRO A 87 1.12 -11.43 -18.49
CA PRO A 87 0.86 -11.81 -19.88
C PRO A 87 0.59 -13.32 -20.05
N GLU A 88 1.02 -14.16 -19.11
CA GLU A 88 0.74 -15.60 -19.09
C GLU A 88 -0.75 -15.93 -18.87
N GLY A 89 -1.49 -15.07 -18.17
CA GLY A 89 -2.95 -15.19 -18.01
C GLY A 89 -3.72 -14.91 -19.31
N LEU A 90 -3.16 -14.05 -20.17
CA LEU A 90 -3.73 -13.71 -21.48
C LEU A 90 -3.46 -14.81 -22.52
N LEU A 91 -2.33 -15.53 -22.42
CA LEU A 91 -1.98 -16.62 -23.33
C LEU A 91 -2.82 -17.90 -23.10
N GLN A 92 -3.34 -18.12 -21.89
CA GLN A 92 -4.21 -19.26 -21.61
C GLN A 92 -5.66 -19.04 -22.09
N GLN A 93 -6.12 -17.80 -22.20
CA GLN A 93 -7.47 -17.49 -22.69
C GLN A 93 -7.59 -17.64 -24.22
N GLY A 94 -6.54 -17.36 -24.98
CA GLY A 94 -6.55 -17.49 -26.45
C GLY A 94 -6.52 -18.94 -26.98
N SER A 95 -6.22 -19.93 -26.13
CA SER A 95 -6.09 -21.34 -26.56
C SER A 95 -7.40 -22.14 -26.46
N GLN A 96 -8.43 -21.62 -25.78
CA GLN A 96 -9.73 -22.31 -25.64
C GLN A 96 -10.80 -21.85 -26.65
N GLU A 97 -10.58 -20.77 -27.39
CA GLU A 97 -11.56 -20.27 -28.39
C GLU A 97 -11.45 -20.93 -29.78
N ASN A 98 -10.39 -21.70 -30.07
CA ASN A 98 -10.17 -22.31 -31.39
C ASN A 98 -10.53 -23.80 -31.49
N THR A 99 -11.52 -24.26 -30.71
CA THR A 99 -12.06 -25.62 -30.87
C THR A 99 -13.59 -25.63 -30.77
N ASN A 100 -14.25 -24.96 -31.71
CA ASN A 100 -15.67 -25.18 -32.05
C ASN A 100 -15.88 -24.99 -33.56
#